data_AF-A0A7Y2KZ14-F1
#
_entry.id   AF-A0A7Y2KZ14-F1
#
_cell.length_a   1.000
_cell.length_b   1.000
_cell.length_c   1.000
_cell.angle_alpha   90.00
_cell.angle_beta   90.00
_cell.angle_gamma   90.00
#
_symmetry.space_group_name_H-M   'P 1'
#
loop_
_entity.id
_entity.type
_entity.pdbx_description
1 polymer ?
#
loop_
_entity_poly.entity_id
_entity_poly.type
_entity_poly.pdbx_seq_one_letter_code
_entity_poly.pdbx_strand_id
1 'polypeptide(L)'
;MLEQAQRVLKDIFGYDSFRGRQGDIIERVASGGDALVLMPTGGGKSLCFQVPALLRDGLAVVVSPLIALMDDQVATLEELGVAAAALNSTLNAEQQRDLANRIKRGEIKMLYLAPER
;
A
#
# COMPACT_ATOMS: atom_id res chain seq x y z
N MET A 1 7.14 -5.48 16.89
CA MET A 1 6.58 -4.90 15.66
C MET A 1 7.58 -4.96 14.51
N LEU A 2 8.82 -4.50 14.71
CA LEU A 2 9.86 -4.57 13.68
C LEU A 2 10.15 -5.98 13.13
N GLU A 3 10.17 -7.02 13.97
CA GLU A 3 10.34 -8.41 13.51
C GLU A 3 9.22 -8.89 12.59
N GLN A 4 7.97 -8.52 12.89
CA GLN A 4 6.82 -8.84 12.03
C GLN A 4 6.93 -8.10 10.70
N ALA A 5 7.38 -6.84 10.73
CA ALA A 5 7.65 -6.06 9.54
C ALA A 5 8.75 -6.69 8.67
N GLN A 6 9.81 -7.24 9.27
CA GLN A 6 10.86 -7.96 8.55
C GLN A 6 10.34 -9.24 7.90
N ARG A 7 9.43 -9.98 8.57
CA ARG A 7 8.78 -11.15 7.96
C ARG A 7 7.96 -10.75 6.74
N VAL A 8 7.12 -9.71 6.86
CA VAL A 8 6.37 -9.18 5.71
C VAL A 8 7.31 -8.76 4.58
N LEU A 9 8.40 -8.04 4.90
CA LEU A 9 9.38 -7.62 3.92
C LEU A 9 9.98 -8.82 3.15
N LYS A 10 10.32 -9.89 3.86
CA LYS A 10 10.93 -11.08 3.26
C LYS A 10 9.92 -11.93 2.51
N ASP A 11 8.80 -12.26 3.14
CA ASP A 11 7.83 -13.24 2.64
C ASP A 11 7.01 -12.69 1.47
N ILE A 12 6.72 -11.38 1.46
CA ILE A 12 5.91 -10.73 0.42
C ILE A 12 6.77 -9.98 -0.59
N PHE A 13 7.79 -9.23 -0.15
CA PHE A 13 8.59 -8.39 -1.05
C PHE A 13 9.95 -8.99 -1.43
N GLY A 14 10.35 -10.13 -0.85
CA GLY A 14 11.58 -10.83 -1.18
C GLY A 14 12.87 -10.11 -0.76
N TYR A 15 12.80 -9.11 0.14
CA TYR A 15 13.99 -8.38 0.61
C TYR A 15 14.44 -8.87 1.99
N ASP A 16 15.75 -9.06 2.18
CA ASP A 16 16.31 -9.55 3.44
C ASP A 16 16.37 -8.49 4.56
N SER A 17 16.45 -7.21 4.20
CA SER A 17 16.65 -6.13 5.17
C SER A 17 16.11 -4.80 4.68
N PHE A 18 15.60 -4.00 5.63
CA PHE A 18 15.27 -2.59 5.41
C PHE A 18 16.52 -1.77 5.09
N ARG A 19 16.36 -0.74 4.25
CA ARG A 19 17.41 0.21 3.89
C ARG A 19 17.25 1.51 4.67
N GLY A 20 18.36 2.02 5.22
CA GLY A 20 18.38 3.30 5.93
C GLY A 20 17.32 3.37 7.01
N ARG A 21 16.45 4.39 6.94
CA ARG A 21 15.41 4.67 7.96
C ARG A 21 14.07 3.97 7.72
N GLN A 22 13.97 3.05 6.75
CA GLN A 22 12.72 2.35 6.46
C GLN A 22 12.15 1.65 7.69
N GLY A 23 12.98 0.95 8.47
CA GLY A 23 12.56 0.25 9.69
C GLY A 23 11.89 1.20 10.69
N ASP A 24 12.53 2.31 11.02
CA ASP A 24 12.01 3.33 11.94
C ASP A 24 10.67 3.92 11.46
N ILE A 25 10.56 4.21 10.16
CA ILE A 25 9.36 4.77 9.55
C ILE A 25 8.22 3.76 9.64
N ILE A 26 8.49 2.51 9.28
CA ILE A 26 7.52 1.42 9.27
C ILE A 26 7.02 1.15 10.69
N GLU A 27 7.91 1.08 11.67
CA GLU A 27 7.52 0.88 13.07
C GLU A 27 6.65 2.02 13.60
N ARG A 28 7.01 3.28 13.28
CA ARG A 28 6.22 4.46 13.65
C ARG A 28 4.79 4.40 13.09
N VAL A 29 4.66 4.12 11.79
CA VAL A 29 3.36 4.10 11.10
C VAL A 29 2.53 2.86 11.47
N ALA A 30 3.16 1.71 11.62
CA ALA A 30 2.52 0.47 12.06
C ALA A 30 1.95 0.61 13.48
N SER A 31 2.61 1.40 14.34
CA SER A 31 2.15 1.72 15.70
C SER A 31 1.04 2.79 15.77
N GLY A 32 0.50 3.22 14.63
CA GLY A 32 -0.55 4.25 14.57
C GLY A 32 -0.05 5.69 14.58
N GLY A 33 1.25 5.90 14.38
CA GLY A 33 1.86 7.21 14.35
C GLY A 33 1.93 7.85 12.97
N ASP A 34 1.98 9.18 12.94
CA ASP A 34 2.21 9.94 11.71
C ASP A 34 3.72 10.07 11.39
N ALA A 35 4.02 10.19 10.10
CA ALA A 35 5.37 10.39 9.59
C ALA A 35 5.39 11.26 8.32
N LEU A 36 6.38 12.16 8.23
CA LEU A 36 6.76 12.85 7.00
C LEU A 36 8.03 12.22 6.44
N VAL A 37 7.95 11.68 5.22
CA VAL A 37 9.02 10.85 4.64
C VAL A 37 9.60 11.48 3.37
N LEU A 38 10.81 12.04 3.49
CA LEU A 38 11.59 12.55 2.37
C LEU A 38 12.60 11.47 1.93
N MET A 39 12.40 10.95 0.74
CA MET A 39 13.21 9.89 0.13
C MET A 39 13.21 10.09 -1.38
N PRO A 40 14.33 9.84 -2.08
CA PRO A 40 14.38 9.92 -3.54
C PRO A 40 13.52 8.83 -4.19
N THR A 41 13.17 9.02 -5.46
CA THR A 41 12.60 7.97 -6.31
C THR A 41 13.52 6.74 -6.31
N GLY A 42 12.96 5.54 -6.27
CA GLY A 42 13.73 4.29 -6.14
C GLY A 42 14.29 4.03 -4.72
N GLY A 43 14.16 4.96 -3.78
CA GLY A 43 14.59 4.80 -2.39
C GLY A 43 13.74 3.81 -1.58
N GLY A 44 12.72 3.20 -2.17
CA GLY A 44 11.81 2.27 -1.48
C GLY A 44 10.81 2.96 -0.56
N LYS A 45 10.30 4.15 -0.96
CA LYS A 45 9.28 4.88 -0.20
C LYS A 45 7.96 4.11 -0.10
N SER A 46 7.62 3.31 -1.11
CA SER A 46 6.38 2.51 -1.14
C SER A 46 6.32 1.53 0.04
N LEU A 47 7.42 0.85 0.33
CA LEU A 47 7.54 -0.07 1.48
C LEU A 47 7.19 0.60 2.81
N CYS A 48 7.47 1.92 2.95
CA CYS A 48 7.18 2.67 4.17
C CYS A 48 5.69 2.82 4.49
N PHE A 49 4.78 2.58 3.53
CA PHE A 49 3.33 2.52 3.78
C PHE A 49 2.73 1.15 3.44
N GLN A 50 3.31 0.39 2.51
CA GLN A 50 2.84 -0.94 2.14
C GLN A 50 3.06 -1.98 3.24
N VAL A 51 4.23 -1.97 3.89
CA VAL A 51 4.50 -2.90 5.00
C VAL A 51 3.58 -2.60 6.21
N PRO A 52 3.44 -1.34 6.69
CA PRO A 52 2.47 -1.02 7.74
C PRO A 52 1.03 -1.39 7.39
N ALA A 53 0.62 -1.22 6.13
CA ALA A 53 -0.71 -1.61 5.68
C ALA A 53 -0.98 -3.09 5.92
N LEU A 54 0.01 -3.95 5.64
CA LEU A 54 -0.09 -5.40 5.82
C LEU A 54 -0.03 -5.84 7.30
N LEU A 55 0.55 -5.01 8.18
CA LEU A 55 0.65 -5.30 9.61
C LEU A 55 -0.57 -4.88 10.43
N ARG A 56 -1.35 -3.92 9.94
CA ARG A 56 -2.52 -3.35 10.64
C ARG A 56 -3.80 -3.92 10.09
N ASP A 57 -4.83 -4.05 10.92
CA ASP A 57 -6.17 -4.38 10.44
C ASP A 57 -6.78 -3.21 9.63
N GLY A 58 -7.70 -3.56 8.74
CA GLY A 58 -8.42 -2.60 7.90
C GLY A 58 -7.78 -2.33 6.54
N LEU A 59 -8.31 -1.31 5.87
CA LEU A 59 -7.94 -0.86 4.52
C LEU A 59 -6.89 0.25 4.59
N ALA A 60 -5.79 0.09 3.86
CA ALA A 60 -4.87 1.19 3.61
C ALA A 60 -5.32 1.99 2.38
N VAL A 61 -5.39 3.31 2.51
CA VAL A 61 -5.72 4.22 1.41
C VAL A 61 -4.46 4.99 1.01
N VAL A 62 -4.07 4.86 -0.25
CA VAL A 62 -2.89 5.50 -0.84
C VAL A 62 -3.37 6.54 -1.86
N VAL A 63 -3.29 7.81 -1.51
CA VAL A 63 -3.69 8.89 -2.43
C VAL A 63 -2.53 9.21 -3.37
N SER A 64 -2.75 9.12 -4.68
CA SER A 64 -1.75 9.37 -5.71
C SER A 64 -2.35 10.13 -6.90
N PRO A 65 -1.71 11.21 -7.39
CA PRO A 65 -2.23 11.97 -8.54
C PRO A 65 -1.97 11.29 -9.90
N LEU A 66 -1.18 10.22 -9.95
CA LEU A 66 -0.74 9.61 -11.20
C LEU A 66 -1.42 8.25 -11.42
N ILE A 67 -2.40 8.18 -12.32
CA ILE A 67 -3.13 6.94 -12.65
C ILE A 67 -2.19 5.82 -13.10
N ALA A 68 -1.25 6.10 -14.01
CA ALA A 68 -0.28 5.10 -14.47
C ALA A 68 0.53 4.49 -13.31
N LEU A 69 0.92 5.32 -12.32
CA LEU A 69 1.61 4.82 -11.14
C LEU A 69 0.68 3.95 -10.27
N MET A 70 -0.60 4.30 -10.16
CA MET A 70 -1.57 3.48 -9.42
C MET A 70 -1.69 2.10 -10.04
N ASP A 71 -1.82 2.02 -11.37
CA ASP A 71 -1.96 0.77 -12.11
C ASP A 71 -0.70 -0.10 -11.95
N ASP A 72 0.50 0.48 -12.10
CA ASP A 72 1.78 -0.22 -11.88
C ASP A 72 1.91 -0.77 -10.46
N GLN A 73 1.49 0.02 -9.45
CA GLN A 73 1.55 -0.39 -8.05
C GLN A 73 0.54 -1.50 -7.74
N VAL A 74 -0.68 -1.42 -8.27
CA VAL A 74 -1.71 -2.46 -8.09
C VAL A 74 -1.26 -3.76 -8.74
N ALA A 75 -0.80 -3.72 -10.00
CA ALA A 75 -0.30 -4.90 -10.70
C ALA A 75 0.85 -5.57 -9.93
N THR A 76 1.83 -4.77 -9.46
CA THR A 76 2.94 -5.29 -8.64
C THR A 76 2.43 -5.95 -7.36
N LEU A 77 1.47 -5.34 -6.65
CA LEU A 77 0.93 -5.90 -5.41
C LEU A 77 0.14 -7.19 -5.65
N GLU A 78 -0.66 -7.24 -6.72
CA GLU A 78 -1.42 -8.44 -7.10
C GLU A 78 -0.47 -9.61 -7.46
N GLU A 79 0.63 -9.35 -8.16
CA GLU A 79 1.67 -10.36 -8.44
C GLU A 79 2.30 -10.92 -7.14
N LEU A 80 2.42 -10.09 -6.10
CA LEU A 80 2.89 -10.49 -4.77
C LEU A 80 1.78 -11.13 -3.90
N GLY A 81 0.59 -11.34 -4.44
CA GLY A 81 -0.55 -11.92 -3.72
C GLY A 81 -1.23 -10.97 -2.73
N VAL A 82 -0.97 -9.66 -2.83
CA VAL A 82 -1.62 -8.63 -2.01
C VAL A 82 -2.84 -8.10 -2.75
N ALA A 83 -4.01 -8.21 -2.11
CA ALA A 83 -5.25 -7.68 -2.66
C ALA A 83 -5.23 -6.14 -2.71
N ALA A 84 -4.94 -5.58 -3.86
CA ALA A 84 -4.90 -4.15 -4.12
C ALA A 84 -5.93 -3.75 -5.18
N ALA A 85 -6.32 -2.48 -5.20
CA ALA A 85 -7.18 -1.93 -6.25
C ALA A 85 -6.92 -0.43 -6.44
N ALA A 86 -7.29 0.10 -7.61
CA ALA A 86 -7.27 1.53 -7.90
C ALA A 86 -8.70 2.07 -8.08
N LEU A 87 -8.98 3.24 -7.51
CA LEU A 87 -10.18 4.02 -7.75
C LEU A 87 -9.80 5.38 -8.33
N ASN A 88 -10.11 5.59 -9.61
CA ASN A 88 -9.76 6.79 -10.36
C ASN A 88 -10.83 7.08 -11.44
N SER A 89 -10.57 8.05 -12.31
CA SER A 89 -11.50 8.50 -13.37
C SER A 89 -11.80 7.47 -14.46
N THR A 90 -10.99 6.41 -14.61
CA THR A 90 -11.13 5.42 -15.71
C THR A 90 -12.17 4.35 -15.42
N LEU A 91 -12.50 4.09 -14.15
CA LEU A 91 -13.52 3.13 -13.75
C LEU A 91 -14.93 3.66 -14.06
N ASN A 92 -15.73 2.84 -14.74
CA ASN A 92 -17.16 3.11 -14.95
C ASN A 92 -17.98 2.88 -13.66
N ALA A 93 -19.24 3.30 -13.67
CA ALA A 93 -20.11 3.23 -12.48
C ALA A 93 -20.38 1.80 -11.97
N GLU A 94 -20.33 0.79 -12.83
CA GLU A 94 -20.48 -0.61 -12.42
C GLU A 94 -19.22 -1.12 -11.72
N GLN A 95 -18.05 -0.87 -12.30
CA GLN A 95 -16.75 -1.21 -11.71
C GLN A 95 -16.55 -0.54 -10.34
N GLN A 96 -16.94 0.74 -10.21
CA GLN A 96 -16.89 1.44 -8.92
C GLN A 96 -17.80 0.79 -7.87
N ARG A 97 -19.03 0.38 -8.26
CA ARG A 97 -19.96 -0.31 -7.37
C ARG A 97 -19.42 -1.67 -6.92
N ASP A 98 -18.85 -2.44 -7.84
CA ASP A 98 -18.22 -3.72 -7.52
C ASP A 98 -17.03 -3.53 -6.54
N LEU A 99 -16.12 -2.60 -6.85
CA LEU A 99 -15.00 -2.27 -5.98
C LEU A 99 -15.47 -1.84 -4.57
N ALA A 100 -16.50 -1.00 -4.48
CA ALA A 100 -17.07 -0.59 -3.20
C ALA A 100 -17.62 -1.80 -2.40
N ASN A 101 -18.23 -2.77 -3.08
CA ASN A 101 -18.71 -3.99 -2.43
C ASN A 101 -17.55 -4.87 -1.95
N ARG A 102 -16.49 -5.04 -2.75
CA ARG A 102 -15.27 -5.76 -2.36
C ARG A 102 -14.62 -5.12 -1.13
N ILE A 103 -14.53 -3.79 -1.09
CA ILE A 103 -14.04 -3.03 0.07
C ILE A 103 -14.91 -3.30 1.31
N LYS A 104 -16.24 -3.22 1.19
CA LYS A 104 -17.17 -3.50 2.31
C LYS A 104 -17.04 -4.92 2.84
N ARG A 105 -16.68 -5.89 1.99
CA ARG A 105 -16.44 -7.29 2.38
C ARG A 105 -15.04 -7.52 2.96
N GLY A 106 -14.18 -6.50 3.00
CA GLY A 106 -12.80 -6.62 3.49
C GLY A 106 -11.86 -7.36 2.54
N GLU A 107 -12.23 -7.48 1.26
CA GLU A 107 -11.45 -8.22 0.25
C GLU A 107 -10.30 -7.39 -0.34
N ILE A 108 -10.26 -6.09 -0.07
CA ILE A 108 -9.20 -5.19 -0.53
C ILE A 108 -8.36 -4.77 0.67
N LYS A 109 -7.05 -4.99 0.57
CA LYS A 109 -6.09 -4.60 1.59
C LYS A 109 -5.52 -3.20 1.36
N MET A 110 -5.35 -2.82 0.10
CA MET A 110 -4.78 -1.53 -0.29
C MET A 110 -5.56 -0.90 -1.44
N LEU A 111 -6.04 0.34 -1.23
CA LEU A 111 -6.75 1.12 -2.23
C LEU A 111 -5.89 2.31 -2.66
N TYR A 112 -5.50 2.34 -3.92
CA TYR A 112 -4.94 3.52 -4.54
C TYR A 112 -6.09 4.43 -4.99
N LEU A 113 -6.10 5.68 -4.53
CA LEU A 113 -7.18 6.64 -4.77
C LEU A 113 -6.67 7.88 -5.49
N ALA A 114 -7.34 8.27 -6.57
CA ALA A 114 -7.07 9.54 -7.23
C ALA A 114 -7.67 10.70 -6.40
N PRO A 115 -6.98 11.84 -6.23
CA PRO A 115 -7.41 12.92 -5.32
C PRO A 115 -8.79 13.52 -5.63
N GLU A 116 -9.25 13.42 -6.88
CA GLU A 116 -10.55 13.93 -7.33
C GLU A 116 -11.75 13.05 -6.96
N ARG A 117 -11.51 11.89 -6.35
CA ARG A 117 -12.53 10.89 -6.00
C ARG A 117 -12.99 10.97 -4.56
#